data_AF-A0A222C632-F1
#
_entry.id   AF-A0A222C632-F1
#
_cell.length_a   1.000
_cell.length_b   1.000
_cell.length_c   1.000
_cell.angle_alpha   90.00
_cell.angle_beta   90.00
_cell.angle_gamma   90.00
#
_symmetry.space_group_name_H-M   'P 1'
#
loop_
_entity.id
_entity.type
_entity.pdbx_description
1 polymer ?
#
loop_
_entity_poly.entity_id
_entity_poly.type
_entity_poly.pdbx_seq_one_letter_code
_entity_poly.pdbx_strand_id
1 'polypeptide(L)'
;NLVSAIPYFGASLVEWVWGGFSVGQATLNRFFSLHFVLPFIMTVFIMIHLIFLHDKGSSNPLGHNYHLNKINFHPYFTWKDMVGFVLVLLALISICCFAPYALSDPENFIYANPMLTPTHIQ
;
A
#
# COMPACT_ATOMS: atom_id res chain seq x y z
N ASN A 1 14.32 1.49 -12.53
CA ASN A 1 15.04 2.44 -13.41
C ASN A 1 14.39 3.79 -13.62
N LEU A 2 13.15 4.05 -13.22
CA LEU A 2 12.49 5.33 -13.49
C LEU A 2 13.28 6.58 -13.01
N VAL A 3 13.99 6.47 -11.89
CA VAL A 3 14.83 7.55 -11.32
C VAL A 3 16.00 7.95 -12.24
N SER A 4 16.41 7.09 -13.17
CA SER A 4 17.49 7.42 -14.12
C SER A 4 17.12 8.57 -15.06
N ALA A 5 15.83 8.89 -15.21
CA ALA A 5 15.36 9.98 -16.06
C ALA A 5 15.66 11.38 -15.48
N ILE A 6 16.10 11.48 -14.23
CA ILE A 6 16.47 12.76 -13.61
C ILE A 6 17.77 13.27 -14.26
N PRO A 7 17.78 14.49 -14.85
CA PRO A 7 18.98 15.05 -15.46
C PRO A 7 20.15 15.14 -14.48
N TYR A 8 21.37 14.89 -14.97
CA TYR A 8 22.65 14.95 -14.24
C TYR A 8 22.84 13.93 -13.10
N PHE A 9 21.82 13.64 -12.31
CA PHE A 9 21.91 12.82 -11.10
C PHE A 9 21.23 11.44 -11.23
N GLY A 10 20.45 11.19 -12.27
CA GLY A 10 19.61 10.00 -12.37
C GLY A 10 20.40 8.69 -12.26
N ALA A 11 21.51 8.56 -12.99
CA ALA A 11 22.33 7.35 -12.97
C ALA A 11 22.93 7.07 -11.59
N SER A 12 23.53 8.08 -10.95
CA SER A 12 24.12 7.93 -9.61
C SER A 12 23.07 7.65 -8.54
N LEU A 13 21.86 8.22 -8.66
CA LEU A 13 20.75 7.92 -7.76
C LEU A 13 20.27 6.48 -7.88
N VAL A 14 20.20 5.93 -9.11
CA VAL A 14 19.82 4.53 -9.31
C VAL A 14 20.84 3.57 -8.68
N GLU A 15 22.13 3.78 -8.93
CA GLU A 15 23.19 2.97 -8.32
C GLU A 15 23.22 3.11 -6.79
N TRP A 16 22.96 4.32 -6.29
CA TRP A 16 22.85 4.57 -4.85
C TRP A 16 21.67 3.78 -4.24
N VAL A 17 20.50 3.78 -4.89
CA VAL A 17 19.32 3.01 -4.45
C VAL A 17 19.61 1.51 -4.49
N TRP A 18 20.31 1.02 -5.51
CA TRP A 18 20.67 -0.40 -5.60
C TRP A 18 21.76 -0.81 -4.62
N GLY A 19 22.71 0.08 -4.33
CA GLY A 19 23.93 -0.25 -3.61
C GLY A 19 24.94 -1.01 -4.46
N GLY A 20 24.93 -0.76 -5.78
CA GLY A 20 25.74 -1.44 -6.77
C GLY A 20 25.28 -1.11 -8.19
N PHE A 21 25.89 -1.74 -9.19
CA PHE A 21 25.60 -1.49 -10.61
C PHE A 21 24.29 -2.14 -11.11
N SER A 22 23.73 -3.05 -10.33
CA SER A 22 22.47 -3.74 -10.64
C SER A 22 21.74 -4.11 -9.35
N VAL A 23 20.49 -4.56 -9.49
CA VAL A 23 19.72 -5.11 -8.38
C VAL A 23 20.40 -6.39 -7.89
N GLY A 24 20.79 -6.41 -6.61
CA GLY A 24 21.47 -7.55 -6.00
C GLY A 24 21.22 -7.67 -4.49
N GLN A 25 22.08 -8.39 -3.78
CA GLN A 25 21.89 -8.67 -2.35
C GLN A 25 21.79 -7.40 -1.50
N ALA A 26 22.62 -6.39 -1.79
CA ALA A 26 22.59 -5.11 -1.09
C ALA A 26 21.23 -4.40 -1.26
N THR A 27 20.58 -4.57 -2.42
CA THR A 27 19.25 -4.04 -2.74
C THR A 27 18.15 -4.82 -2.00
N LEU A 28 18.23 -6.15 -1.98
CA LEU A 28 17.21 -6.97 -1.32
C LEU A 28 17.20 -6.73 0.19
N ASN A 29 18.37 -6.70 0.84
CA ASN A 29 18.47 -6.47 2.28
C ASN A 29 17.92 -5.10 2.69
N ARG A 30 18.22 -4.04 1.94
CA ARG A 30 17.68 -2.70 2.25
C ARG A 30 16.19 -2.61 1.96
N PHE A 31 15.69 -3.26 0.90
CA PHE A 31 14.27 -3.23 0.58
C PHE A 31 13.47 -3.96 1.65
N PHE A 32 13.99 -5.06 2.21
CA PHE A 32 13.39 -5.70 3.37
C PHE A 32 13.33 -4.75 4.57
N SER A 33 14.44 -4.11 4.94
CA SER A 33 14.47 -3.16 6.06
C SER A 33 13.53 -1.97 5.85
N LEU A 34 13.48 -1.42 4.64
CA LEU A 34 12.55 -0.33 4.30
C LEU A 34 11.09 -0.80 4.33
N HIS A 35 10.79 -1.95 3.75
CA HIS A 35 9.45 -2.54 3.78
C HIS A 35 8.98 -2.80 5.21
N PHE A 36 9.88 -3.16 6.12
CA PHE A 36 9.56 -3.33 7.53
C PHE A 36 9.23 -1.99 8.22
N VAL A 37 10.01 -0.93 7.98
CA VAL A 37 9.85 0.35 8.67
C VAL A 37 8.69 1.19 8.11
N LEU A 38 8.45 1.14 6.80
CA LEU A 38 7.45 1.99 6.12
C LEU A 38 6.02 1.85 6.66
N PRO A 39 5.48 0.65 6.96
CA PRO A 39 4.17 0.50 7.57
C PRO A 39 4.03 1.28 8.89
N PHE A 40 5.06 1.33 9.73
CA PHE A 40 5.02 2.10 10.98
C PHE A 40 4.98 3.62 10.71
N ILE A 41 5.77 4.10 9.75
CA ILE A 41 5.69 5.49 9.31
C ILE A 41 4.28 5.80 8.78
N MET A 42 3.67 4.89 8.03
CA MET A 42 2.29 5.03 7.57
C MET A 42 1.29 5.13 8.72
N THR A 43 1.47 4.39 9.83
CA THR A 43 0.56 4.54 10.99
C THR A 43 0.61 5.95 11.58
N VAL A 44 1.77 6.60 11.61
CA VAL A 44 1.90 8.00 12.04
C VAL A 44 1.13 8.93 11.10
N PHE A 45 1.26 8.73 9.78
CA PHE A 45 0.48 9.49 8.80
C PHE A 45 -1.03 9.26 8.92
N ILE A 46 -1.48 8.04 9.24
CA ILE A 46 -2.90 7.74 9.50
C ILE A 46 -3.39 8.54 10.72
N MET A 47 -2.61 8.62 11.80
CA MET A 47 -2.98 9.41 12.99
C MET A 47 -3.08 10.90 12.67
N ILE A 48 -2.10 11.45 11.94
CA ILE A 48 -2.13 12.85 11.49
C ILE A 48 -3.37 13.11 10.61
N HIS A 49 -3.66 12.19 9.69
CA HIS A 49 -4.85 12.25 8.84
C HIS A 49 -6.14 12.29 9.67
N LEU A 50 -6.28 11.41 10.68
CA LEU A 50 -7.45 11.35 11.55
C LEU A 50 -7.59 12.60 12.43
N ILE A 51 -6.49 13.20 12.90
CA ILE A 51 -6.53 14.47 13.64
C ILE A 51 -7.13 15.59 12.78
N PHE A 52 -6.68 15.73 11.54
CA PHE A 52 -7.24 16.74 10.62
C PHE A 52 -8.69 16.43 10.22
N LEU A 53 -9.04 15.15 10.10
CA LEU A 53 -10.43 14.75 9.90
C LEU A 53 -11.30 15.11 11.10
N HIS A 54 -10.81 14.94 12.33
CA HIS A 54 -11.56 15.25 13.54
C HIS A 54 -11.74 16.75 13.77
N ASP A 55 -10.79 17.58 13.31
CA ASP A 55 -10.90 19.04 13.38
C ASP A 55 -12.07 19.59 12.53
N LYS A 56 -12.25 19.07 11.31
CA LYS A 56 -13.32 19.50 10.39
C LYS A 56 -14.59 18.66 10.45
N GLY A 57 -14.48 17.41 10.87
CA GLY A 57 -15.52 16.39 10.74
C GLY A 57 -15.65 15.83 9.32
N SER A 58 -16.40 14.73 9.18
CA SER A 58 -16.68 14.10 7.89
C SER A 58 -17.66 14.93 7.05
N SER A 59 -17.50 14.88 5.73
CA SER A 59 -18.51 15.35 4.77
C SER A 59 -19.69 14.38 4.70
N ASN A 60 -20.78 14.81 4.07
CA ASN A 60 -21.96 13.98 3.80
C ASN A 60 -22.26 13.92 2.29
N PRO A 61 -23.08 12.97 1.82
CA PRO A 61 -23.37 12.80 0.39
C PRO A 61 -24.01 14.02 -0.29
N LEU A 62 -24.66 14.89 0.49
CA LEU A 62 -25.24 16.14 -0.03
C LEU A 62 -24.20 17.26 -0.14
N GLY A 63 -22.96 17.05 0.30
CA GLY A 63 -21.85 18.00 0.16
C GLY A 63 -21.96 19.25 1.04
N HIS A 64 -22.95 19.33 1.93
CA HIS A 64 -23.14 20.49 2.80
C HIS A 64 -22.32 20.32 4.08
N ASN A 65 -21.57 21.36 4.47
CA ASN A 65 -20.76 21.35 5.71
C ASN A 65 -21.56 21.75 6.95
N TYR A 66 -22.89 21.85 6.86
CA TYR A 66 -23.73 22.20 8.00
C TYR A 66 -23.97 20.98 8.88
N HIS A 67 -23.53 21.09 10.12
CA HIS A 67 -23.65 20.05 11.14
C HIS A 67 -24.99 20.10 11.90
N LEU A 68 -26.10 20.26 11.18
CA LEU A 68 -27.41 20.44 11.81
C LEU A 68 -27.90 19.14 12.48
N ASN A 69 -27.59 17.98 11.89
CA ASN A 69 -28.06 16.67 12.34
C ASN A 69 -26.90 15.69 12.52
N LYS A 70 -26.09 15.88 13.58
CA LYS A 70 -25.07 14.88 13.97
C LYS A 70 -25.71 13.76 14.81
N ILE A 71 -25.25 12.54 14.59
CA ILE A 71 -25.51 11.40 15.47
C ILE A 71 -24.19 10.92 16.07
N ASN A 72 -24.26 10.30 17.26
CA ASN A 72 -23.08 9.73 17.89
C ASN A 72 -22.48 8.60 17.02
N PHE A 73 -21.15 8.47 17.03
CA PHE A 73 -20.48 7.41 16.29
C PHE A 73 -20.90 6.03 16.80
N HIS A 74 -20.89 5.83 18.12
CA HIS A 74 -21.43 4.65 18.76
C HIS A 74 -22.91 4.88 19.16
N PRO A 75 -23.83 3.95 18.89
CA PRO A 75 -23.63 2.62 18.30
C PRO A 75 -23.70 2.57 16.77
N TYR A 76 -24.16 3.65 16.12
CA TYR A 76 -24.60 3.64 14.73
C TYR A 76 -23.50 3.27 13.72
N PHE A 77 -22.42 4.03 13.68
CA PHE A 77 -21.32 3.77 12.76
C PHE A 77 -20.47 2.59 13.21
N THR A 78 -20.36 2.32 14.52
CA THR A 78 -19.70 1.10 15.01
C THR A 78 -20.30 -0.17 14.42
N TRP A 79 -21.64 -0.31 14.44
CA TRP A 79 -22.30 -1.48 13.87
C TRP A 79 -22.22 -1.51 12.34
N LYS A 80 -22.37 -0.35 11.69
CA LYS A 80 -22.21 -0.25 10.24
C LYS A 80 -20.82 -0.71 9.79
N ASP A 81 -19.78 -0.26 10.48
CA ASP A 81 -18.39 -0.60 10.18
C ASP A 81 -18.10 -2.09 10.44
N MET A 82 -18.69 -2.67 11.50
CA MET A 82 -18.59 -4.11 11.76
C MET A 82 -19.15 -4.95 10.61
N VAL A 83 -20.30 -4.58 10.03
CA VAL A 83 -20.84 -5.26 8.86
C VAL A 83 -19.88 -5.15 7.68
N GLY A 84 -19.33 -3.95 7.44
CA GLY A 84 -18.33 -3.73 6.39
C GLY A 84 -17.07 -4.59 6.58
N PHE A 85 -16.56 -4.67 7.81
CA PHE A 85 -15.40 -5.49 8.15
C PHE A 85 -15.65 -6.97 7.88
N VAL A 86 -16.81 -7.51 8.27
CA VAL A 86 -17.19 -8.90 8.00
C VAL A 86 -17.24 -9.17 6.50
N LEU A 87 -17.80 -8.27 5.70
CA LEU A 87 -17.87 -8.44 4.24
C LEU A 87 -16.47 -8.46 3.60
N VAL A 88 -15.59 -7.53 4.00
CA VAL A 88 -14.21 -7.49 3.50
C VAL A 88 -13.43 -8.75 3.92
N LEU A 89 -13.61 -9.20 5.16
CA LEU A 89 -12.94 -10.39 5.67
C LEU A 89 -13.42 -11.66 4.95
N LEU A 90 -14.73 -11.79 4.70
CA LEU A 90 -15.27 -12.91 3.92
C LEU A 90 -14.72 -12.93 2.49
N ALA A 91 -14.63 -11.77 1.83
CA ALA A 91 -14.03 -11.66 0.51
C ALA A 91 -12.55 -12.07 0.54
N LEU A 92 -11.77 -11.58 1.50
CA LEU A 92 -10.37 -11.96 1.65
C LEU A 92 -10.19 -13.47 1.88
N ILE A 93 -10.95 -14.04 2.82
CA ILE A 93 -10.92 -15.49 3.10
C ILE A 93 -11.30 -16.29 1.87
N SER A 94 -12.31 -15.84 1.11
CA SER A 94 -12.71 -16.54 -0.11
C SER A 94 -11.58 -16.60 -1.14
N ILE A 95 -10.82 -15.52 -1.32
CA ILE A 95 -9.66 -15.49 -2.22
C ILE A 95 -8.57 -16.42 -1.67
N CYS A 96 -8.19 -16.29 -0.40
CA CYS A 96 -7.14 -17.09 0.19
C CYS A 96 -7.44 -18.60 0.19
N CYS A 97 -8.69 -19.01 0.42
CA CYS A 97 -9.05 -20.42 0.54
C CYS A 97 -9.40 -21.08 -0.79
N PHE A 98 -10.05 -20.37 -1.71
CA PHE A 98 -10.54 -20.96 -2.97
C PHE A 98 -9.72 -20.58 -4.19
N ALA A 99 -9.03 -19.43 -4.18
CA ALA A 99 -8.29 -18.92 -5.34
C ALA A 99 -7.03 -18.11 -4.94
N PRO A 100 -6.09 -18.68 -4.15
CA PRO A 100 -4.98 -17.94 -3.55
C PRO A 100 -4.04 -17.27 -4.57
N TYR A 101 -4.01 -17.79 -5.79
CA TYR A 101 -3.15 -17.31 -6.88
C TYR A 101 -3.89 -16.50 -7.94
N ALA A 102 -5.19 -16.22 -7.77
CA ALA A 102 -5.97 -15.49 -8.76
C ALA A 102 -5.46 -14.05 -8.99
N LEU A 103 -4.78 -13.47 -8.00
CA LEU A 103 -4.22 -12.12 -8.06
C LEU A 103 -2.69 -12.12 -8.14
N SER A 104 -2.06 -13.28 -8.40
CA SER A 104 -0.60 -13.42 -8.51
C SER A 104 -0.17 -13.69 -9.93
N ASP A 105 1.04 -13.25 -10.27
CA ASP A 105 1.72 -13.63 -11.51
C ASP A 105 2.40 -15.00 -11.36
N PRO A 106 2.13 -16.00 -12.23
CA PRO A 106 2.81 -17.29 -12.23
C PRO A 106 4.33 -17.20 -12.35
N GLU A 107 4.88 -16.16 -12.98
CA GLU A 107 6.33 -16.00 -13.17
C GLU A 107 7.06 -15.77 -11.83
N ASN A 108 6.38 -15.26 -10.80
CA ASN A 108 6.95 -15.07 -9.46
C ASN A 108 7.18 -16.38 -8.68
N PHE A 109 6.76 -17.54 -9.21
CA PHE A 109 7.15 -18.85 -8.68
C PHE A 109 8.50 -19.34 -9.20
N ILE A 110 9.09 -18.66 -10.18
CA ILE A 110 10.39 -18.98 -10.74
C ILE A 110 11.46 -18.14 -10.04
N TYR A 111 12.60 -18.75 -9.71
CA TYR A 111 13.72 -18.00 -9.14
C TYR A 111 14.20 -16.91 -10.11
N ALA A 112 14.53 -15.74 -9.56
CA ALA A 112 15.02 -14.62 -10.36
C ALA A 112 16.30 -14.99 -11.13
N ASN A 113 16.29 -14.74 -12.44
CA ASN A 113 17.46 -14.89 -13.30
C ASN A 113 17.81 -13.53 -13.93
N PRO A 114 18.92 -12.88 -13.53
CA PRO A 114 19.32 -11.58 -14.08
C PRO A 114 19.57 -11.56 -15.59
N MET A 115 19.78 -12.73 -16.21
CA MET A 115 20.07 -12.86 -17.64
C MET A 115 18.84 -13.15 -18.50
N LEU A 116 17.67 -13.39 -17.87
CA LEU A 116 16.45 -13.73 -18.57
C LEU A 116 15.31 -12.84 -18.10
N THR A 117 14.85 -11.97 -18.99
CA THR A 117 13.59 -11.24 -18.81
C THR A 117 12.43 -12.13 -19.25
N PRO A 118 11.37 -12.26 -18.45
CA PRO A 118 10.20 -13.00 -18.88
C PRO A 118 9.54 -12.39 -20.13
N THR A 119 8.80 -13.21 -20.88
CA THR A 119 8.22 -12.81 -22.16
C THR A 119 7.12 -11.76 -22.01
N HIS A 120 6.38 -11.78 -20.91
CA HIS A 120 5.25 -10.88 -20.66
C HIS A 120 5.36 -10.20 -19.29
N ILE A 121 6.46 -9.47 -19.05
CA ILE A 121 6.62 -8.65 -17.84
C ILE A 121 5.53 -7.56 -17.77
N GLN A 122 4.87 -7.43 -16.63
CA GLN A 122 3.83 -6.43 -16.36
C GLN A 122 4.20 -5.51 -15.19
#